data_AF-A0A800DYC2-F1
#
_entry.id   AF-A0A800DYC2-F1
#
_cell.length_a   1.000
_cell.length_b   1.000
_cell.length_c   1.000
_cell.angle_alpha   90.00
_cell.angle_beta   90.00
_cell.angle_gamma   90.00
#
_symmetry.space_group_name_H-M   'P 1'
#
loop_
_entity.id
_entity.type
_entity.pdbx_description
1 polymer ?
#
loop_
_entity_poly.entity_id
_entity_poly.type
_entity_poly.pdbx_seq_one_letter_code
_entity_poly.pdbx_strand_id
1 'polypeptide(L)' 'MRYCFLKTISKNSNVIRKLVCENLTFLRIDLDIIKNNIRSKEIRAIQTEKSNVKILIIPTNEELEIAQQVFKLI' A
#
# COMPACT_ATOMS: atom_id res chain seq x y z
N MET A 1 9.93 9.69 6.08
CA MET A 1 9.51 9.38 4.69
C MET A 1 8.39 8.34 4.75
N ARG A 2 7.34 8.45 3.93
CA ARG A 2 6.21 7.50 3.87
C ARG A 2 6.07 6.98 2.44
N TYR A 3 5.91 5.67 2.26
CA TYR A 3 5.72 5.03 0.97
C TYR A 3 4.35 4.35 0.94
N CYS A 4 3.48 4.71 -0.01
CA CYS A 4 2.08 4.29 -0.04
C CYS A 4 1.73 3.58 -1.35
N PHE A 5 1.08 2.42 -1.25
CA PHE A 5 0.46 1.73 -2.40
C PHE A 5 -1.01 2.13 -2.50
N LEU A 6 -1.40 2.73 -3.64
CA LEU A 6 -2.72 3.36 -3.84
C LEU A 6 -3.56 2.71 -4.95
N LYS A 7 -2.93 2.20 -6.02
CA LYS A 7 -3.63 1.68 -7.22
C LYS A 7 -3.98 0.19 -7.12
N THR A 8 -5.11 -0.19 -7.71
CA THR A 8 -5.72 -1.54 -7.69
C THR A 8 -4.75 -2.69 -7.97
N ILE A 9 -3.86 -2.54 -8.95
CA ILE A 9 -2.83 -3.56 -9.28
C ILE A 9 -1.82 -3.73 -8.13
N SER A 10 -1.33 -2.63 -7.57
CA SER A 10 -0.35 -2.64 -6.47
C SER A 10 -0.97 -3.04 -5.11
N LYS A 11 -2.26 -2.80 -4.91
CA LYS A 11 -3.01 -3.16 -3.70
C LYS A 11 -3.36 -4.64 -3.65
N ASN A 12 -3.53 -5.30 -4.79
CA ASN A 12 -4.02 -6.68 -4.81
C ASN A 12 -2.91 -7.74 -4.93
N SER A 13 -1.76 -7.39 -5.48
CA SER A 13 -0.65 -8.33 -5.67
C SER A 13 0.43 -8.15 -4.61
N ASN A 14 0.53 -9.12 -3.70
CA ASN A 14 1.64 -9.27 -2.77
C ASN A 14 3.00 -9.40 -3.50
N VAL A 15 3.00 -10.05 -4.67
CA VAL A 15 4.20 -10.24 -5.52
C VAL A 15 4.70 -8.89 -6.05
N ILE A 16 3.81 -8.05 -6.57
CA ILE A 16 4.21 -6.72 -7.09
C ILE A 16 4.80 -5.87 -5.96
N ARG A 17 4.17 -5.88 -4.77
CA ARG A 17 4.72 -5.14 -3.62
C ARG A 17 6.09 -5.66 -3.20
N LYS A 18 6.30 -6.98 -3.24
CA LYS A 18 7.60 -7.59 -2.96
C LYS A 18 8.67 -7.12 -3.96
N LEU A 19 8.40 -7.24 -5.26
CA LEU A 19 9.34 -6.83 -6.31
C LEU A 19 9.70 -5.34 -6.23
N VAL A 20 8.70 -4.49 -5.96
CA VAL A 20 8.94 -3.05 -5.79
C VAL A 20 9.79 -2.77 -4.56
N CYS A 21 9.49 -3.40 -3.42
CA CYS A 21 10.25 -3.18 -2.19
C CYS A 21 11.67 -3.78 -2.25
N GLU A 22 11.89 -4.90 -2.94
CA GLU A 22 13.22 -5.48 -3.15
C GLU A 22 14.16 -4.49 -3.84
N ASN A 23 13.67 -3.79 -4.87
CA ASN A 23 14.43 -2.75 -5.57
C ASN A 23 14.62 -1.46 -4.76
N LEU A 24 13.97 -1.33 -3.60
CA LEU A 24 14.06 -0.15 -2.72
C LEU A 24 14.85 -0.43 -1.43
N THR A 25 15.46 -1.61 -1.31
CA THR A 25 16.29 -2.00 -0.14
C THR A 25 17.40 -0.98 0.14
N PHE A 26 17.97 -0.35 -0.90
CA PHE A 26 18.99 0.70 -0.78
C PHE A 26 18.50 1.96 -0.04
N LEU A 27 17.19 2.20 0.00
CA LEU A 27 16.54 3.29 0.74
C LEU A 27 16.15 2.88 2.17
N ARG A 28 16.65 1.74 2.66
CA ARG A 28 16.30 1.15 3.98
C ARG A 28 14.80 0.88 4.12
N ILE A 29 14.14 0.58 3.00
CA ILE A 29 12.77 0.08 2.95
C ILE A 29 12.85 -1.44 3.11
N ASP A 30 12.25 -1.94 4.18
CA ASP A 30 12.34 -3.36 4.53
C ASP A 30 10.92 -3.91 4.74
N LEU A 31 10.54 -4.87 3.90
CA LEU A 31 9.17 -5.35 3.76
C LEU A 31 8.95 -6.61 4.60
N ASP A 32 7.91 -6.62 5.42
CA ASP A 32 7.47 -7.79 6.16
C ASP A 32 6.62 -8.68 5.25
N ILE A 33 7.18 -9.82 4.85
CA ILE A 33 6.54 -10.78 3.93
C ILE A 33 5.24 -11.34 4.52
N ILE A 34 5.20 -11.57 5.84
CA ILE A 34 4.02 -12.12 6.52
C ILE A 34 2.89 -11.09 6.46
N LYS A 35 3.17 -9.84 6.85
CA LYS A 35 2.19 -8.74 6.78
C LYS A 35 1.76 -8.43 5.34
N ASN A 36 2.67 -8.56 4.39
CA ASN A 36 2.40 -8.33 2.96
C ASN A 36 1.43 -9.36 2.36
N ASN A 37 1.48 -10.61 2.83
CA ASN A 37 0.66 -11.71 2.33
C ASN A 37 -0.77 -11.74 2.87
N ILE A 38 -1.01 -11.13 4.04
CA ILE A 38 -2.36 -10.96 4.56
C ILE A 38 -3.16 -10.13 3.55
N ARG A 39 -4.48 -10.34 3.40
CA ARG A 39 -5.34 -9.47 2.58
C ARG A 39 -6.35 -8.82 3.53
N SER A 40 -6.46 -7.50 3.50
CA SER A 40 -7.39 -6.73 4.34
C SER A 40 -7.97 -5.57 3.57
N LYS A 41 -9.17 -5.14 3.98
CA LYS A 41 -9.87 -3.94 3.49
C LYS A 41 -9.58 -2.70 4.34
N GLU A 42 -8.73 -2.81 5.36
CA GLU A 42 -8.32 -1.70 6.23
C GLU A 42 -6.93 -1.16 5.90
N ILE A 43 -6.66 0.07 6.33
CA ILE A 43 -5.33 0.69 6.22
C ILE A 43 -4.36 -0.09 7.10
N ARG A 44 -3.20 -0.45 6.56
CA ARG A 44 -2.22 -1.24 7.31
C ARG A 44 -0.79 -0.95 6.93
N ALA A 45 0.09 -1.19 7.89
CA ALA A 45 1.53 -1.14 7.75
C ALA A 45 2.09 -2.52 7.42
N ILE A 46 2.96 -2.62 6.41
CA ILE A 46 3.59 -3.88 5.99
C ILE A 46 5.11 -3.85 6.06
N GLN A 47 5.70 -2.82 6.66
CA GLN A 47 7.15 -2.77 6.91
C GLN A 47 7.57 -3.61 8.12
N THR A 48 8.83 -4.02 8.14
CA THR A 48 9.50 -4.57 9.34
C THR A 48 9.74 -3.46 10.36
N GLU A 49 9.93 -3.83 11.63
CA GLU A 49 10.26 -2.86 12.69
C GLU A 49 11.62 -2.18 12.49
N LYS A 50 12.50 -2.81 11.69
CA LYS A 50 13.83 -2.30 11.34
C LYS A 50 13.79 -1.27 10.23
N SER A 51 12.67 -1.14 9.50
CA SER A 51 12.58 -0.20 8.40
C SER A 51 12.44 1.24 8.91
N ASN A 52 13.28 2.13 8.38
CA ASN A 52 13.17 3.57 8.64
C ASN A 52 12.02 4.25 7.88
N VAL A 53 11.36 3.51 6.99
CA VAL A 53 10.28 4.00 6.13
C VAL A 53 9.02 3.20 6.42
N LYS A 54 7.90 3.89 6.67
CA LYS A 54 6.61 3.24 6.82
C LYS A 54 6.04 2.90 5.44
N ILE A 55 5.67 1.64 5.23
CA ILE A 55 5.02 1.14 4.01
C ILE A 55 3.54 0.91 4.32
N LEU A 56 2.68 1.72 3.73
CA LEU A 56 1.24 1.67 3.98
C LEU A 56 0.50 1.12 2.76
N ILE A 57 -0.40 0.17 3.02
CA ILE A 57 -1.47 -0.19 2.08
C ILE A 57 -2.68 0.63 2.48
N ILE A 58 -3.10 1.52 1.58
CA ILE A 58 -4.30 2.32 1.76
C ILE A 58 -5.35 1.75 0.82
N PRO A 59 -6.40 1.12 1.35
CA PRO A 59 -7.46 0.61 0.51
C PRO A 59 -8.32 1.75 0.00
N THR A 60 -8.13 2.11 -1.27
CA THR A 60 -9.07 3.01 -1.96
C THR A 60 -10.37 2.26 -2.26
N ASN A 61 -11.50 2.93 -2.06
CA ASN A 61 -12.82 2.50 -2.53
C ASN A 61 -13.18 3.38 -3.73
N GLU A 62 -12.87 2.90 -4.93
CA GLU A 62 -13.06 3.65 -6.18
C GLU A 62 -14.52 4.08 -6.37
N GLU A 63 -15.49 3.24 -5.99
CA GLU A 63 -16.92 3.56 -6.08
C GLU A 63 -17.30 4.75 -5.19
N LEU A 64 -16.76 4.79 -3.96
CA LEU A 64 -17.03 5.87 -3.02
C LEU A 64 -16.34 7.18 -3.43
N GLU A 65 -15.13 7.12 -3.97
CA GLU A 65 -14.48 8.31 -4.54
C GLU A 65 -15.24 8.87 -5.74
N ILE A 66 -15.70 8.00 -6.65
CA ILE A 66 -16.51 8.42 -7.80
C ILE A 66 -17.81 9.05 -7.32
N ALA A 67 -18.51 8.44 -6.36
CA ALA A 67 -19.75 8.99 -5.79
C ALA A 67 -19.53 10.37 -5.14
N GLN A 68 -18.43 10.56 -4.40
CA GLN A 68 -18.08 11.86 -3.82
C GLN A 68 -17.73 12.90 -4.88
N GLN A 69 -17.01 12.51 -5.94
CA GLN A 69 -16.68 13.41 -7.05
C GLN A 69 -17.95 13.87 -7.77
N VAL A 70 -18.90 12.96 -8.05
CA VAL A 70 -20.20 13.28 -8.67
C VAL A 70 -21.04 14.18 -7.75
N PHE A 71 -21.12 13.88 -6.45
CA PHE A 71 -21.86 14.70 -5.50
C PHE A 71 -21.33 16.13 -5.40
N LYS A 72 -20.01 16.32 -5.55
CA LYS A 72 -19.36 17.64 -5.48
C LYS A 72 -19.54 18.49 -6.75
N LEU A 73 -20.01 17.89 -7.84
CA LEU A 73 -20.30 18.55 -9.12
C LEU A 73 -21.75 19.07 -9.19
N ILE A 74 -22.55 18.81 -8.17
CA ILE A 74 -23.93 19.30 -7.97
C ILE A 74 -23.90 20.38 -6.89
#